data_AF-A0A3R7SWE3-F1
#
_entry.id   AF-A0A3R7SWE3-F1
#
_cell.length_a   1.000
_cell.length_b   1.000
_cell.length_c   1.000
_cell.angle_alpha   90.00
_cell.angle_beta   90.00
_cell.angle_gamma   90.00
#
_symmetry.space_group_name_H-M   'P 1'
#
loop_
_entity.id
_entity.type
_entity.pdbx_description
1 polymer ?
#
loop_
_entity_poly.entity_id
_entity_poly.type
_entity_poly.pdbx_seq_one_letter_code
_entity_poly.pdbx_strand_id
1 'polypeptide(L)'
;MTKKFLNIYNNFINYTRNKDLYVSLNREDNFSDRLTLFLLHFSFFLKNYKNEENKLILQDIYDFIFRQLELSIREIGYGDQSINKKMKDYINLFHSMVSEIHFWDNLSRNEKLEKFSIFLNDFNKIDHLLDYFDDFNKKLSKKTLNSFIKSVSNH
;
A
#
# COMPACT_ATOMS: atom_id res chain seq x y z
N MET A 1 -16.99 15.71 0.41
CA MET A 1 -16.00 14.94 -0.37
C MET A 1 -15.17 13.95 0.46
N THR A 2 -14.78 14.29 1.69
CA THR A 2 -13.89 13.49 2.58
C THR A 2 -14.32 12.05 2.88
N LYS A 3 -15.62 11.70 2.79
CA LYS A 3 -16.09 10.32 3.07
C LYS A 3 -15.92 9.35 1.90
N LYS A 4 -15.75 9.84 0.65
CA LYS A 4 -15.81 9.00 -0.57
C LYS A 4 -14.73 7.92 -0.61
N PHE A 5 -13.52 8.25 -0.14
CA PHE A 5 -12.36 7.34 -0.18
C PHE A 5 -11.94 6.83 1.19
N LEU A 6 -12.65 7.22 2.25
CA LEU A 6 -12.38 6.77 3.60
C LEU A 6 -12.46 5.23 3.71
N ASN A 7 -13.38 4.60 2.99
CA ASN A 7 -13.48 3.13 2.96
C ASN A 7 -12.29 2.48 2.27
N ILE A 8 -11.76 3.07 1.19
CA ILE A 8 -10.55 2.58 0.53
C ILE A 8 -9.37 2.66 1.49
N TYR A 9 -9.20 3.82 2.16
CA TYR A 9 -8.18 3.99 3.19
C TYR A 9 -8.33 2.97 4.33
N ASN A 10 -9.53 2.82 4.88
CA ASN A 10 -9.81 1.86 5.95
C ASN A 10 -9.59 0.41 5.51
N ASN A 11 -9.86 0.05 4.26
CA ASN A 11 -9.55 -1.27 3.74
C ASN A 11 -8.04 -1.53 3.73
N PHE A 12 -7.24 -0.54 3.32
CA PHE A 12 -5.78 -0.66 3.41
C PHE A 12 -5.29 -0.78 4.85
N ILE A 13 -5.84 0.00 5.78
CA ILE A 13 -5.58 -0.15 7.21
C ILE A 13 -5.97 -1.56 7.71
N ASN A 14 -7.09 -2.09 7.23
CA ASN A 14 -7.54 -3.42 7.63
C ASN A 14 -6.61 -4.52 7.10
N TYR A 15 -6.11 -4.39 5.87
CA TYR A 15 -5.12 -5.33 5.34
C TYR A 15 -3.86 -5.35 6.18
N THR A 16 -3.37 -4.18 6.61
CA THR A 16 -2.16 -4.12 7.47
C THR A 16 -2.40 -4.58 8.90
N ARG A 17 -3.64 -4.84 9.33
CA ARG A 17 -3.92 -5.46 10.63
C ARG A 17 -3.81 -6.98 10.62
N ASN A 18 -3.64 -7.60 9.45
CA ASN A 18 -3.43 -9.03 9.36
C ASN A 18 -2.09 -9.42 10.01
N LYS A 19 -2.15 -10.11 11.15
CA LYS A 19 -0.96 -10.53 11.90
C LYS A 19 -0.03 -11.45 11.10
N ASP A 20 -0.58 -12.19 10.14
CA ASP A 20 0.20 -13.11 9.30
C ASP A 20 1.25 -12.38 8.45
N LEU A 21 1.05 -11.09 8.17
CA LEU A 21 2.03 -10.27 7.44
C LEU A 21 3.30 -9.99 8.23
N TYR A 22 3.28 -10.18 9.55
CA TYR A 22 4.39 -9.82 10.44
C TYR A 22 5.09 -11.06 11.01
N VAL A 23 4.68 -12.28 10.62
CA VAL A 23 5.26 -13.53 11.15
C VAL A 23 6.76 -13.63 10.87
N SER A 24 7.24 -13.04 9.78
CA SER A 24 8.66 -12.94 9.45
C SER A 24 9.44 -11.84 10.16
N LEU A 25 8.77 -10.94 10.88
CA LEU A 25 9.48 -9.99 11.72
C LEU A 25 9.93 -10.70 13.00
N ASN A 26 11.21 -10.61 13.31
CA ASN A 26 11.76 -11.12 14.57
C ASN A 26 11.48 -10.20 15.77
N ARG A 27 10.51 -9.28 15.64
CA ARG A 27 10.14 -8.28 16.63
C ARG A 27 8.66 -7.91 16.45
N GLU A 28 8.08 -7.25 17.45
CA GLU A 28 6.77 -6.63 17.29
C GLU A 28 6.79 -5.59 16.17
N ASP A 29 5.69 -5.52 15.43
CA ASP A 29 5.51 -4.53 14.37
C ASP A 29 5.41 -3.12 14.97
N ASN A 30 6.03 -2.16 14.29
CA ASN A 30 5.96 -0.76 14.65
C ASN A 30 5.13 0.02 13.62
N PHE A 31 5.00 1.33 13.81
CA PHE A 31 4.27 2.17 12.86
C PHE A 31 4.88 2.15 11.45
N SER A 32 6.21 2.14 11.34
CA SER A 32 6.91 2.11 10.06
C SER A 32 6.66 0.82 9.29
N ASP A 33 6.66 -0.35 9.95
CA ASP A 33 6.40 -1.63 9.28
C ASP A 33 4.99 -1.69 8.70
N ARG A 34 4.01 -1.28 9.52
CA ARG A 34 2.60 -1.16 9.11
C ARG A 34 2.44 -0.20 7.94
N LEU A 35 3.16 0.92 7.95
CA LEU A 35 3.12 1.91 6.88
C LEU A 35 3.78 1.40 5.60
N THR A 36 4.91 0.70 5.68
CA THR A 36 5.55 0.06 4.52
C THR A 36 4.60 -0.93 3.85
N LEU A 37 3.97 -1.81 4.63
CA LEU A 37 2.97 -2.75 4.09
C LEU A 37 1.75 -2.01 3.54
N PHE A 38 1.30 -0.93 4.18
CA PHE A 38 0.21 -0.10 3.66
C PHE A 38 0.54 0.46 2.28
N LEU A 39 1.72 1.06 2.12
CA LEU A 39 2.19 1.62 0.85
C LEU A 39 2.33 0.54 -0.23
N LEU A 40 2.78 -0.66 0.15
CA LEU A 40 2.88 -1.79 -0.77
C LEU A 40 1.49 -2.27 -1.24
N HIS A 41 0.50 -2.38 -0.35
CA HIS A 41 -0.88 -2.66 -0.78
C HIS A 41 -1.42 -1.58 -1.72
N PHE A 42 -1.14 -0.31 -1.41
CA PHE A 42 -1.60 0.80 -2.22
C PHE A 42 -0.92 0.83 -3.60
N SER A 43 0.36 0.45 -3.70
CA SER A 43 1.07 0.42 -4.98
C SER A 43 0.49 -0.64 -5.91
N PHE A 44 0.20 -1.84 -5.39
CA PHE A 44 -0.51 -2.89 -6.14
C PHE A 44 -1.90 -2.46 -6.59
N PHE A 45 -2.61 -1.71 -5.74
CA PHE A 45 -3.90 -1.14 -6.08
C PHE A 45 -3.79 -0.16 -7.26
N LEU A 46 -2.87 0.81 -7.20
CA LEU A 46 -2.65 1.73 -8.33
C LEU A 46 -2.25 0.98 -9.60
N LYS A 47 -1.30 0.04 -9.51
CA LYS A 47 -0.85 -0.75 -10.66
C LYS A 47 -2.00 -1.47 -11.36
N ASN A 48 -2.95 -2.04 -10.61
CA ASN A 48 -4.06 -2.80 -11.19
C ASN A 48 -5.13 -1.92 -11.86
N TYR A 49 -5.37 -0.72 -11.35
CA TYR A 49 -6.46 0.14 -11.85
C TYR A 49 -5.99 1.28 -12.75
N LYS A 50 -4.68 1.47 -12.92
CA LYS A 50 -4.10 2.51 -13.77
C LYS A 50 -4.50 2.31 -15.24
N ASN A 51 -5.41 3.15 -15.70
CA ASN A 51 -5.79 3.32 -17.10
C ASN A 51 -6.31 4.76 -17.31
N GLU A 52 -6.54 5.16 -18.56
CA GLU A 52 -6.99 6.53 -18.87
C GLU A 52 -8.35 6.88 -18.25
N GLU A 53 -9.29 5.94 -18.18
CA GLU A 53 -10.62 6.15 -17.59
C GLU A 53 -10.51 6.45 -16.08
N ASN A 54 -9.66 5.72 -15.37
CA ASN A 54 -9.50 5.82 -13.93
C ASN A 54 -8.50 6.90 -13.50
N LYS A 55 -7.83 7.59 -14.43
CA LYS A 55 -6.72 8.50 -14.13
C LYS A 55 -7.07 9.56 -13.09
N LEU A 56 -8.17 10.29 -13.30
CA LEU A 56 -8.60 11.37 -12.40
C LEU A 56 -8.98 10.84 -11.02
N ILE A 57 -9.74 9.73 -10.96
CA ILE A 57 -10.18 9.17 -9.69
C ILE A 57 -9.03 8.52 -8.90
N LEU A 58 -8.02 7.97 -9.57
CA LEU A 58 -6.81 7.47 -8.90
C LEU A 58 -5.94 8.60 -8.36
N GLN A 59 -5.89 9.75 -9.03
CA GLN A 59 -5.25 10.96 -8.49
C GLN A 59 -5.97 11.43 -7.22
N ASP A 60 -7.31 11.51 -7.26
CA ASP A 60 -8.09 11.89 -6.06
C ASP A 60 -7.87 10.90 -4.90
N ILE A 61 -7.79 9.60 -5.17
CA ILE A 61 -7.49 8.56 -4.16
C ILE A 61 -6.07 8.73 -3.61
N TYR A 62 -5.09 8.97 -4.48
CA TYR A 62 -3.70 9.21 -4.11
C TYR A 62 -3.58 10.41 -3.16
N ASP A 63 -4.13 11.56 -3.56
CA ASP A 63 -4.07 12.79 -2.77
C ASP A 63 -4.77 12.61 -1.42
N PHE A 64 -5.93 11.93 -1.42
CA PHE A 64 -6.65 11.62 -0.19
C PHE A 64 -5.82 10.74 0.75
N ILE A 65 -5.23 9.65 0.25
CA ILE A 65 -4.45 8.72 1.06
C ILE A 65 -3.23 9.40 1.67
N PHE A 66 -2.44 10.12 0.87
CA PHE A 66 -1.24 10.78 1.40
C PHE A 66 -1.58 11.88 2.41
N ARG A 67 -2.71 12.57 2.25
CA ARG A 67 -3.23 13.48 3.28
C ARG A 67 -3.59 12.75 4.57
N GLN A 68 -4.21 11.57 4.51
CA GLN A 68 -4.50 10.77 5.73
C GLN A 68 -3.22 10.26 6.41
N LEU A 69 -2.22 9.86 5.62
CA LEU A 69 -0.92 9.44 6.14
C LEU A 69 -0.20 10.58 6.85
N GLU A 70 -0.19 11.79 6.28
CA GLU A 70 0.38 12.97 6.92
C GLU A 70 -0.27 13.25 8.30
N LEU A 71 -1.60 13.23 8.35
CA LEU A 71 -2.35 13.42 9.60
C LEU A 71 -2.00 12.33 10.62
N SER A 72 -1.93 11.07 10.20
CA SER A 72 -1.57 9.94 11.08
C SER A 72 -0.15 10.08 11.63
N ILE A 73 0.80 10.57 10.84
CA ILE A 73 2.18 10.83 11.28
C ILE A 73 2.23 11.99 12.27
N ARG A 74 1.43 13.03 12.06
CA ARG A 74 1.32 14.18 12.96
C ARG A 74 0.78 13.77 14.33
N GLU A 75 -0.21 12.88 14.37
CA GLU A 75 -0.81 12.35 15.59
C GLU A 75 0.18 11.56 16.47
N ILE A 76 1.23 11.00 15.88
CA ILE A 76 2.29 10.27 16.61
C ILE A 76 3.26 11.23 17.34
N GLY A 77 3.12 12.55 17.14
CA GLY A 77 3.86 13.56 17.89
C GLY A 77 5.18 13.99 17.23
N TYR A 78 5.34 13.77 15.93
CA TYR A 78 6.46 14.34 15.18
C TYR A 78 6.30 15.86 15.04
N GLY A 79 7.39 16.63 15.21
CA GLY A 79 7.37 18.08 14.96
C GLY A 79 7.27 18.40 13.47
N ASP A 80 6.71 19.55 13.10
CA ASP A 80 6.38 19.94 11.71
C ASP A 80 7.52 19.73 10.70
N GLN A 81 8.74 20.14 11.05
CA GLN A 81 9.91 19.98 10.18
C GLN A 81 10.24 18.50 9.91
N SER A 82 10.07 17.63 10.91
CA SER A 82 10.31 16.19 10.79
C SER A 82 9.21 15.49 9.99
N ILE A 83 7.97 15.98 10.05
CA ILE A 83 6.84 15.46 9.25
C ILE A 83 7.13 15.66 7.76
N ASN A 84 7.51 16.86 7.34
CA ASN A 84 7.77 17.16 5.92
C ASN A 84 8.85 16.26 5.33
N LYS A 85 9.94 16.02 6.08
CA LYS A 85 11.00 15.11 5.65
C LYS A 85 10.49 13.68 5.53
N LYS A 86 9.80 13.17 6.56
CA LYS A 86 9.25 11.81 6.56
C LYS A 86 8.23 11.58 5.44
N MET A 87 7.35 12.55 5.18
CA MET A 87 6.39 12.46 4.08
C MET A 87 7.09 12.35 2.73
N LYS A 88 8.16 13.11 2.51
CA LYS A 88 8.98 13.01 1.30
C LYS A 88 9.61 11.62 1.17
N ASP A 89 10.14 11.07 2.26
CA ASP A 89 10.73 9.72 2.27
C ASP A 89 9.68 8.65 1.92
N TYR A 90 8.47 8.74 2.48
CA TYR A 90 7.38 7.79 2.19
C TYR A 90 6.82 7.91 0.77
N ILE A 91 6.70 9.14 0.23
CA ILE A 91 6.31 9.36 -1.16
C ILE A 91 7.35 8.75 -2.11
N ASN A 92 8.65 8.95 -1.84
CA ASN A 92 9.71 8.35 -2.64
C ASN A 92 9.70 6.82 -2.57
N LEU A 93 9.53 6.26 -1.36
CA LEU A 93 9.38 4.82 -1.17
C LEU A 93 8.20 4.27 -1.98
N PHE A 94 7.05 4.95 -1.93
CA PHE A 94 5.87 4.56 -2.68
C PHE A 94 6.10 4.57 -4.20
N HIS A 95 6.73 5.63 -4.73
CA HIS A 95 7.06 5.69 -6.16
C HIS A 95 8.04 4.60 -6.58
N SER A 96 9.03 4.29 -5.74
CA SER A 96 9.93 3.16 -5.96
C SER A 96 9.16 1.84 -5.99
N MET A 97 8.25 1.59 -5.03
CA MET A 97 7.38 0.42 -5.04
C MET A 97 6.57 0.29 -6.34
N VAL A 98 5.89 1.36 -6.76
CA VAL A 98 5.09 1.37 -8.00
C VAL A 98 5.95 1.07 -9.22
N SER A 99 7.17 1.59 -9.27
CA SER A 99 8.12 1.33 -10.35
C SER A 99 8.55 -0.14 -10.39
N GLU A 100 8.98 -0.71 -9.26
CA GLU A 100 9.47 -2.09 -9.19
C GLU A 100 8.39 -3.13 -9.49
N ILE A 101 7.13 -2.87 -9.11
CA ILE A 101 6.00 -3.78 -9.40
C ILE A 101 5.31 -3.48 -10.74
N HIS A 102 5.80 -2.52 -11.53
CA HIS A 102 5.11 -2.09 -12.75
C HIS A 102 4.85 -3.27 -13.72
N PHE A 103 5.85 -4.14 -13.86
CA PHE A 103 5.80 -5.35 -14.70
C PHE A 103 5.59 -6.63 -13.90
N TRP A 104 4.96 -6.55 -12.72
CA TRP A 104 4.83 -7.67 -11.78
C TRP A 104 4.37 -8.99 -12.40
N ASP A 105 3.40 -8.94 -13.32
CA ASP A 105 2.83 -10.14 -13.95
C ASP A 105 3.80 -10.83 -14.92
N ASN A 106 4.85 -10.14 -15.35
CA ASN A 106 5.88 -10.65 -16.26
C ASN A 106 7.14 -11.14 -15.52
N LEU A 107 7.21 -10.94 -14.20
CA LEU A 107 8.36 -11.32 -13.38
C LEU A 107 8.26 -12.79 -12.93
N SER A 108 9.38 -13.49 -12.93
CA SER A 108 9.54 -14.78 -12.25
C SER A 108 9.44 -14.63 -10.74
N ARG A 109 9.22 -15.74 -10.02
CA ARG A 109 9.17 -15.73 -8.55
C ARG A 109 10.45 -15.14 -7.93
N ASN A 110 11.61 -15.48 -8.47
CA ASN A 110 12.89 -15.01 -7.94
C ASN A 110 13.06 -13.50 -8.13
N GLU A 111 12.73 -12.97 -9.32
CA GLU A 111 12.77 -11.52 -9.57
C GLU A 111 11.81 -10.78 -8.63
N LYS A 112 10.60 -11.33 -8.41
CA LYS A 112 9.65 -10.76 -7.46
C LYS A 112 10.18 -10.74 -6.02
N LEU A 113 10.85 -11.81 -5.58
CA LEU A 113 11.51 -11.86 -4.26
C LEU A 113 12.59 -10.79 -4.15
N GLU A 114 13.41 -10.62 -5.19
CA GLU A 114 14.44 -9.57 -5.21
C GLU A 114 13.81 -8.19 -5.07
N LYS A 115 12.74 -7.89 -5.84
CA LYS A 115 12.02 -6.61 -5.73
C LYS A 115 11.45 -6.37 -4.34
N PHE A 116 10.81 -7.39 -3.75
CA PHE A 116 10.23 -7.28 -2.42
C PHE A 116 11.28 -7.09 -1.32
N SER A 117 12.43 -7.76 -1.45
CA SER A 117 13.52 -7.65 -0.48
C SER A 117 13.96 -6.20 -0.31
N ILE A 118 14.01 -5.41 -1.39
CA ILE A 118 14.36 -3.97 -1.37
C ILE A 118 13.50 -3.20 -0.35
N PHE A 119 12.21 -3.53 -0.25
CA PHE A 119 11.25 -2.83 0.60
C PHE A 119 11.08 -3.44 1.99
N LEU A 120 11.40 -4.72 2.14
CA LEU A 120 11.13 -5.53 3.33
C LEU A 120 12.42 -6.07 3.95
N ASN A 121 13.49 -5.27 3.94
CA ASN A 121 14.82 -5.69 4.42
C ASN A 121 14.82 -6.24 5.87
N ASP A 122 13.90 -5.76 6.71
CA ASP A 122 13.77 -6.20 8.11
C ASP A 122 12.97 -7.51 8.28
N PHE A 123 12.34 -8.01 7.21
CA PHE A 123 11.51 -9.20 7.22
C PHE A 123 12.33 -10.43 6.80
N ASN A 124 12.39 -11.44 7.67
CA ASN A 124 13.10 -12.68 7.36
C ASN A 124 12.22 -13.64 6.55
N LYS A 125 12.74 -14.21 5.46
CA LYS A 125 12.01 -15.20 4.64
C LYS A 125 10.66 -14.67 4.12
N ILE A 126 10.73 -13.77 3.15
CA ILE A 126 9.59 -13.08 2.55
C ILE A 126 8.73 -13.93 1.60
N ASP A 127 8.98 -15.23 1.45
CA ASP A 127 8.22 -16.13 0.55
C ASP A 127 6.71 -16.10 0.81
N HIS A 128 6.30 -16.19 2.08
CA HIS A 128 4.89 -16.13 2.45
C HIS A 128 4.26 -14.76 2.15
N LEU A 129 5.03 -13.67 2.28
CA LEU A 129 4.59 -12.33 1.88
C LEU A 129 4.42 -12.23 0.38
N LEU A 130 5.35 -12.80 -0.38
CA LEU A 130 5.22 -12.86 -1.83
C LEU A 130 3.93 -13.59 -2.23
N ASP A 131 3.69 -14.77 -1.65
CA ASP A 131 2.50 -15.57 -1.94
C ASP A 131 1.21 -14.79 -1.61
N TYR A 132 1.20 -14.10 -0.46
CA TYR A 132 0.11 -13.22 -0.08
C TYR A 132 -0.13 -12.10 -1.11
N PHE A 133 0.93 -11.40 -1.54
CA PHE A 133 0.78 -10.28 -2.46
C PHE A 133 0.47 -10.72 -3.90
N ASP A 134 0.91 -11.92 -4.31
CA ASP A 134 0.49 -12.52 -5.58
C ASP A 134 -1.01 -12.86 -5.57
N ASP A 135 -1.53 -13.41 -4.47
CA ASP A 135 -2.96 -13.64 -4.30
C ASP A 135 -3.75 -12.31 -4.24
N PHE A 136 -3.22 -11.32 -3.52
CA PHE A 136 -3.80 -9.98 -3.47
C PHE A 136 -3.89 -9.33 -4.86
N ASN A 137 -2.82 -9.37 -5.65
CA ASN A 137 -2.79 -8.89 -7.04
C ASN A 137 -3.84 -9.60 -7.91
N LYS A 138 -3.95 -10.92 -7.80
CA LYS A 138 -4.99 -11.72 -8.51
C LYS A 138 -6.41 -11.37 -8.07
N LYS A 139 -6.62 -11.03 -6.79
CA LYS A 139 -7.93 -10.59 -6.28
C LYS A 139 -8.30 -9.19 -6.80
N LEU A 140 -7.32 -8.29 -6.93
CA LEU A 140 -7.52 -6.96 -7.50
C LEU A 140 -7.90 -7.04 -8.97
N SER A 141 -7.19 -7.83 -9.79
CA SER A 141 -7.44 -7.92 -11.23
C SER A 141 -8.83 -8.47 -11.59
N LYS A 142 -9.49 -9.18 -10.67
CA LYS A 142 -10.85 -9.72 -10.82
C LYS A 142 -11.96 -8.74 -10.46
N LYS A 143 -11.62 -7.56 -9.92
CA LYS A 143 -12.58 -6.56 -9.45
C LYS A 143 -12.43 -5.27 -10.24
N THR A 144 -13.48 -4.45 -10.28
CA THR A 144 -13.39 -3.10 -10.85
C THR A 144 -13.08 -2.09 -9.76
N LEU A 145 -12.43 -0.98 -10.11
CA LEU A 145 -12.22 0.14 -9.18
C LEU A 145 -13.55 0.61 -8.57
N ASN A 146 -14.61 0.64 -9.38
CA ASN A 146 -15.97 0.96 -8.94
C ASN A 146 -16.47 0.04 -7.82
N SER A 147 -16.07 -1.23 -7.75
CA SER A 147 -16.48 -2.10 -6.64
C SER A 147 -15.91 -1.66 -5.29
N PHE A 148 -14.69 -1.11 -5.27
CA PHE A 148 -14.06 -0.55 -4.07
C PHE A 148 -14.65 0.80 -3.67
N ILE A 149 -15.17 1.54 -4.65
CA ILE A 149 -15.86 2.82 -4.42
C ILE A 149 -17.35 2.61 -4.10
N LYS A 150 -18.00 1.54 -4.58
CA LYS A 150 -19.46 1.29 -4.45
C LYS A 150 -19.84 0.27 -3.39
N SER A 151 -18.89 -0.50 -2.82
CA SER A 151 -19.13 -1.20 -1.55
C SER A 151 -19.60 -0.26 -0.42
N VAL A 152 -19.57 1.05 -0.70
CA VAL A 152 -20.22 2.21 -0.08
C VAL A 152 -21.74 2.14 0.13
N SER A 153 -22.53 1.28 -0.53
CA SER A 153 -24.01 1.41 -0.47
C SER A 153 -24.78 0.48 0.46
N ASN A 154 -24.13 -0.43 1.20
CA ASN A 154 -24.83 -1.36 2.09
C ASN A 154 -24.47 -1.16 3.57
N HIS A 155 -24.60 0.04 4.11
CA HIS A 155 -24.73 0.30 5.56
C HIS A 155 -25.85 1.31 5.78
#